data_AF-A0A836RIJ0-F1
#
_entry.id   AF-A0A836RIJ0-F1
#
_cell.length_a   1.000
_cell.length_b   1.000
_cell.length_c   1.000
_cell.angle_alpha   90.00
_cell.angle_beta   90.00
_cell.angle_gamma   90.00
#
_symmetry.space_group_name_H-M   'P 1'
#
loop_
_entity.id
_entity.type
_entity.pdbx_description
1 polymer ?
#
loop_
_entity_poly.entity_id
_entity_poly.type
_entity_poly.pdbx_seq_one_letter_code
_entity_poly.pdbx_strand_id
1 'polypeptide(L)'
;MPAWPGGPCPFCGEYMPKNLIHCQRCRALLNEDLDKSSVEIPAFIPLQEIDSMAQIQPAGYHVLCPHCQRELRINRKYVSQQVQCKLCQGTFLFDLGNPEVRSPAFYATCPHCQKELRVAHKYLGMKVACKHCGGKLHLVAEAN
;
A
#
# COMPACT_ATOMS: atom_id res chain seq x y z
N MET A 1 -2.79 28.21 45.07
CA MET A 1 -3.72 27.27 44.41
C MET A 1 -4.88 27.09 45.36
N PRO A 2 -6.00 27.83 45.19
CA PRO A 2 -7.16 27.64 46.03
C PRO A 2 -7.79 26.31 45.64
N ALA A 3 -7.40 25.28 46.39
CA ALA A 3 -8.14 24.03 46.42
C ALA A 3 -9.59 24.34 46.84
N TRP A 4 -10.57 23.65 46.26
CA TRP A 4 -11.98 23.88 46.56
C TRP A 4 -12.21 23.95 48.10
N PRO A 5 -12.80 25.03 48.63
CA PRO A 5 -12.88 25.25 50.08
C PRO A 5 -13.85 24.28 50.79
N GLY A 6 -14.68 23.56 50.02
CA GLY A 6 -15.79 22.76 50.52
C GLY A 6 -17.11 23.54 50.43
N GLY A 7 -18.20 22.87 50.09
CA GLY A 7 -19.51 23.52 49.92
C GLY A 7 -20.34 22.94 48.77
N PRO A 8 -21.54 23.48 48.52
CA PRO A 8 -22.41 23.02 47.45
C PRO A 8 -21.79 23.31 46.07
N CYS A 9 -21.84 22.32 45.18
CA CYS A 9 -21.39 22.48 43.80
C CYS A 9 -22.26 23.52 43.07
N PRO A 10 -21.68 24.51 42.36
CA PRO A 10 -22.44 25.57 41.70
C PRO A 10 -23.32 25.07 40.54
N PHE A 11 -23.05 23.87 40.01
CA PHE A 11 -23.77 23.30 38.87
C PHE A 11 -24.87 22.30 39.25
N CYS A 12 -24.71 21.57 40.35
CA CYS A 12 -25.66 20.53 40.75
C CYS A 12 -26.15 20.62 42.19
N GLY A 13 -25.69 21.60 42.98
CA GLY A 13 -26.14 21.86 44.35
C GLY A 13 -25.64 20.88 45.42
N GLU A 14 -25.13 19.72 45.03
CA GLU A 14 -24.61 18.69 45.94
C GLU A 14 -23.38 19.15 46.72
N TYR A 15 -23.29 18.75 47.99
CA TYR A 15 -22.19 19.12 48.87
C TYR A 15 -20.88 18.40 48.49
N MET A 16 -19.85 19.18 48.16
CA MET A 16 -18.52 18.68 47.80
C MET A 16 -17.52 18.98 48.94
N PRO A 17 -16.76 17.98 49.42
CA PRO A 17 -15.74 18.18 50.44
C PRO A 17 -14.56 19.01 49.90
N LYS A 18 -13.78 19.60 50.82
CA LYS A 18 -12.60 20.41 50.49
C LYS A 18 -11.57 19.65 49.65
N ASN A 19 -10.77 20.38 48.89
CA ASN A 19 -9.66 19.90 48.06
C ASN A 19 -10.04 19.04 46.83
N LEU A 20 -11.26 19.18 46.34
CA LEU A 20 -11.67 18.55 45.08
C LEU A 20 -11.41 19.45 43.87
N ILE A 21 -11.01 18.82 42.76
CA ILE A 21 -10.85 19.48 41.46
C ILE A 21 -12.14 19.38 40.64
N HIS A 22 -12.85 18.25 40.75
CA HIS A 22 -14.11 17.99 40.06
C HIS A 22 -15.21 17.61 41.04
N CYS A 23 -16.45 18.00 40.72
CA CYS A 23 -17.63 17.49 41.40
C CYS A 23 -17.78 15.98 41.20
N GLN A 24 -18.02 15.23 42.28
CA GLN A 24 -18.18 13.78 42.22
C GLN A 24 -19.47 13.34 41.52
N ARG A 25 -20.48 14.23 41.45
CA ARG A 25 -21.77 13.95 40.83
C ARG A 25 -21.83 14.34 39.36
N CYS A 26 -21.60 15.62 39.05
CA CYS A 26 -21.75 16.16 37.69
C CYS A 26 -20.43 16.29 36.92
N ARG A 27 -19.28 15.95 37.54
CA ARG A 27 -17.93 16.08 36.96
C ARG A 27 -17.51 17.50 36.57
N ALA A 28 -18.31 18.52 36.89
CA ALA A 28 -17.95 19.92 36.66
C ALA A 28 -16.64 20.26 37.37
N LEU A 29 -15.83 21.11 36.72
CA LEU A 29 -14.58 21.60 37.27
C LEU A 29 -14.91 22.63 38.35
N LEU A 30 -14.43 22.38 39.58
CA LEU A 30 -14.68 23.22 40.76
C LEU A 30 -13.53 24.19 41.03
N ASN A 31 -12.37 23.96 40.41
CA ASN A 31 -11.22 24.81 40.52
C ASN A 31 -11.17 25.76 39.31
N GLU A 32 -11.35 27.04 39.57
CA GLU A 32 -11.38 28.10 38.55
C GLU A 32 -9.98 28.46 38.02
N ASP A 33 -8.91 28.02 38.70
CA ASP A 33 -7.52 28.21 38.24
C ASP A 33 -7.11 27.17 37.18
N LEU A 34 -7.99 26.23 36.83
CA LEU A 34 -7.72 25.18 35.85
C LEU A 34 -8.63 25.36 34.64
N ASP A 35 -8.04 25.27 33.45
CA ASP A 35 -8.76 25.18 32.19
C ASP A 35 -8.60 23.79 31.59
N LYS A 36 -9.59 23.35 30.80
CA LYS A 36 -9.47 22.10 30.06
C LYS A 36 -8.43 22.29 28.97
N SER A 37 -7.28 21.61 29.07
CA SER A 37 -6.31 21.57 27.99
C SER A 37 -6.94 20.87 26.77
N SER A 38 -7.37 21.62 25.78
CA SER A 38 -7.71 21.07 24.47
C SER A 38 -6.41 20.77 23.73
N VAL A 39 -6.06 19.50 23.63
CA VAL A 39 -5.00 19.06 22.71
C VAL A 39 -5.64 19.01 21.33
N GLU A 40 -5.38 20.03 20.50
CA GLU A 40 -5.77 19.99 19.08
C GLU A 40 -4.93 18.91 18.39
N ILE A 41 -5.58 17.82 17.98
CA ILE A 41 -4.92 16.78 17.19
C ILE A 41 -4.75 17.36 15.78
N PRO A 42 -3.51 17.57 15.30
CA PRO A 42 -3.30 18.09 13.96
C PRO A 42 -3.89 17.15 12.91
N ALA A 43 -4.39 17.72 11.81
CA ALA A 43 -4.90 16.93 10.70
C ALA A 43 -3.78 16.04 10.11
N PHE A 44 -4.11 14.78 9.82
CA PHE A 44 -3.19 13.88 9.14
C PHE A 44 -2.88 14.39 7.73
N ILE A 45 -1.61 14.71 7.47
CA ILE A 45 -1.12 15.09 6.14
C ILE A 45 -0.41 13.86 5.55
N PRO A 46 -0.97 13.19 4.52
CA PRO A 46 -0.29 12.09 3.87
C PRO A 46 0.99 12.58 3.19
N LEU A 47 2.05 11.78 3.26
CA LEU A 47 3.32 12.08 2.60
C LEU A 47 3.16 12.02 1.08
N GLN A 48 3.35 13.15 0.39
CA GLN A 48 3.25 13.27 -1.08
C GLN A 48 4.15 12.28 -1.84
N GLU A 49 5.22 11.78 -1.22
CA GLU A 49 6.15 10.83 -1.86
C GLU A 49 5.52 9.45 -2.13
N ILE A 50 4.49 9.07 -1.38
CA ILE A 50 3.79 7.78 -1.55
C ILE A 50 2.81 7.84 -2.73
N ASP A 51 2.30 9.03 -3.06
CA ASP A 51 1.25 9.24 -4.07
C ASP A 51 1.77 9.25 -5.52
N SER A 52 3.09 9.37 -5.70
CA SER A 52 3.72 9.48 -7.04
C SER A 52 4.21 8.17 -7.63
N MET A 53 3.97 7.04 -6.97
CA MET A 53 4.39 5.72 -7.44
C MET A 53 3.24 4.95 -8.08
N ALA A 54 3.23 4.89 -9.41
CA ALA A 54 2.24 4.11 -10.13
C ALA A 54 2.59 2.61 -10.05
N GLN A 55 1.69 1.81 -9.48
CA GLN A 55 1.82 0.36 -9.47
C GLN A 55 1.47 -0.20 -10.84
N ILE A 56 2.31 -1.09 -11.35
CA ILE A 56 2.07 -1.77 -12.62
C ILE A 56 2.27 -3.27 -12.49
N GLN A 57 1.40 -4.01 -13.16
CA GLN A 57 1.45 -5.46 -13.25
C GLN A 57 1.95 -5.89 -14.64
N PRO A 58 2.60 -7.07 -14.73
CA PRO A 58 2.94 -7.67 -16.02
C PRO A 58 1.70 -7.89 -16.89
N ALA A 59 1.67 -7.31 -18.10
CA ALA A 59 0.65 -7.63 -19.10
C ALA A 59 0.90 -9.01 -19.74
N GLY A 60 2.15 -9.45 -19.76
CA GLY A 60 2.55 -10.80 -20.13
C GLY A 60 4.05 -11.02 -20.01
N TYR A 61 4.49 -12.19 -20.44
CA TYR A 61 5.82 -12.71 -20.17
C TYR A 61 6.55 -13.10 -21.45
N HIS A 62 7.86 -12.93 -21.43
CA HIS A 62 8.79 -13.51 -22.39
C HIS A 62 9.37 -14.76 -21.75
N VAL A 63 9.05 -15.92 -22.31
CA VAL A 63 9.31 -17.24 -21.74
C VAL A 63 10.16 -18.04 -22.71
N LEU A 64 11.17 -18.75 -22.22
CA LEU A 64 11.95 -19.68 -23.03
C LEU A 64 11.18 -20.99 -23.16
N CYS A 65 10.95 -21.43 -24.39
CA CYS A 65 10.32 -22.73 -24.63
C CYS A 65 11.23 -23.86 -24.12
N PRO A 66 10.71 -24.83 -23.32
CA PRO A 66 11.53 -25.93 -22.81
C PRO A 66 12.05 -26.86 -23.92
N HIS A 67 11.35 -26.94 -25.05
CA HIS A 67 11.67 -27.84 -26.17
C HIS A 67 12.73 -27.26 -27.12
N CYS A 68 12.64 -25.98 -27.45
CA CYS A 68 13.51 -25.34 -28.46
C CYS A 68 14.32 -24.16 -27.94
N GLN A 69 14.18 -23.80 -26.66
CA GLN A 69 14.86 -22.70 -25.97
C GLN A 69 14.68 -21.31 -26.60
N ARG A 70 13.76 -21.17 -27.55
CA ARG A 70 13.43 -19.88 -28.17
C ARG A 70 12.49 -19.07 -27.27
N GLU A 71 12.66 -17.76 -27.29
CA GLU A 71 11.82 -16.82 -26.56
C GLU A 71 10.43 -16.71 -27.20
N LEU A 72 9.40 -16.87 -26.38
CA LEU A 72 8.00 -16.74 -26.73
C LEU A 72 7.38 -15.60 -25.92
N ARG A 73 6.55 -14.79 -26.57
CA ARG A 73 5.75 -13.76 -25.91
C ARG A 73 4.36 -14.33 -25.62
N ILE A 74 4.03 -14.49 -24.34
CA ILE A 74 2.78 -15.09 -23.87
C ILE A 74 2.05 -14.06 -23.02
N ASN A 75 0.74 -13.89 -23.24
CA ASN A 75 -0.09 -12.98 -22.44
C ASN A 75 -0.33 -13.59 -21.05
N ARG A 76 -0.41 -12.74 -20.00
CA ARG A 76 -0.64 -13.19 -18.63
C ARG A 76 -1.89 -14.06 -18.48
N LYS A 77 -2.94 -13.85 -19.27
CA LYS A 77 -4.19 -14.64 -19.19
C LYS A 77 -4.01 -16.15 -19.38
N TYR A 78 -2.87 -16.57 -19.94
CA TYR A 78 -2.54 -17.98 -20.16
C TYR A 78 -1.68 -18.57 -19.04
N VAL A 79 -1.36 -17.81 -17.99
CA VAL A 79 -0.69 -18.37 -16.80
C VAL A 79 -1.54 -19.52 -16.26
N SER A 80 -0.87 -20.62 -15.92
CA SER A 80 -1.45 -21.91 -15.52
C SER A 80 -2.25 -22.63 -16.61
N GLN A 81 -2.10 -22.25 -17.89
CA GLN A 81 -2.71 -22.96 -19.02
C GLN A 81 -1.68 -23.72 -19.85
N GLN A 82 -2.13 -24.75 -20.57
CA GLN A 82 -1.31 -25.40 -21.60
C GLN A 82 -1.20 -24.50 -22.82
N VAL A 83 0.05 -24.25 -23.23
CA VAL A 83 0.37 -23.42 -24.39
C VAL A 83 1.22 -24.21 -25.37
N GLN A 84 1.07 -23.91 -26.65
CA GLN A 84 1.85 -24.52 -27.72
C GLN A 84 2.89 -23.53 -28.24
N CYS A 85 4.14 -23.99 -28.36
CA CYS A 85 5.19 -23.20 -28.97
C CYS A 85 4.94 -23.08 -30.48
N LYS A 86 4.78 -21.85 -30.99
CA LYS A 86 4.60 -21.58 -32.43
C LYS A 86 5.80 -21.95 -33.32
N LEU A 87 6.95 -22.28 -32.73
CA LEU A 87 8.20 -22.52 -33.45
C LEU A 87 8.53 -24.01 -33.58
N CYS A 88 8.38 -24.77 -32.49
CA CYS A 88 8.65 -26.21 -32.47
C CYS A 88 7.40 -27.07 -32.29
N GLN A 89 6.22 -26.45 -32.18
CA GLN A 89 4.92 -27.10 -31.93
C GLN A 89 4.82 -27.89 -30.61
N GLY A 90 5.87 -27.86 -29.78
CA GLY A 90 5.88 -28.50 -28.48
C GLY A 90 4.93 -27.80 -27.51
N THR A 91 4.11 -28.59 -26.83
CA THR A 91 3.16 -28.14 -25.82
C THR A 91 3.83 -28.18 -24.44
N PHE A 92 3.53 -27.21 -23.59
CA PHE A 92 3.99 -27.19 -22.20
C PHE A 92 2.99 -26.41 -21.33
N LEU A 93 3.01 -26.66 -20.02
CA LEU A 93 2.23 -25.89 -19.06
C LEU A 93 2.93 -24.56 -18.81
N PHE A 94 2.25 -23.44 -19.04
CA PHE A 94 2.81 -22.12 -18.75
C PHE A 94 2.61 -21.79 -17.26
N ASP A 95 3.55 -22.18 -16.43
CA ASP A 95 3.55 -21.90 -15.00
C ASP A 95 4.81 -21.13 -14.60
N LEU A 96 4.66 -19.98 -13.95
CA LEU A 96 5.77 -19.14 -13.49
C LEU A 96 6.42 -19.66 -12.20
N GLY A 97 5.74 -20.57 -11.48
CA GLY A 97 6.29 -21.27 -10.31
C GLY A 97 7.13 -22.49 -10.67
N ASN A 98 7.00 -23.02 -11.90
CA ASN A 98 7.72 -24.21 -12.32
C ASN A 98 9.14 -23.84 -12.83
N PRO A 99 10.22 -24.44 -12.29
CA PRO A 99 11.59 -24.18 -12.74
C PRO A 99 11.89 -24.56 -14.20
N GLU A 100 11.08 -25.42 -14.82
CA GLU A 100 11.21 -25.78 -16.24
C GLU A 100 10.88 -24.61 -17.18
N VAL A 101 10.05 -23.68 -16.72
CA VAL A 101 9.50 -22.58 -17.53
C VAL A 101 10.18 -21.28 -17.13
N ARG A 102 11.32 -21.00 -17.75
CA ARG A 102 12.11 -19.80 -17.45
C ARG A 102 11.53 -18.56 -18.13
N SER A 103 11.18 -17.57 -17.33
CA SER A 103 10.71 -16.26 -17.78
C SER A 103 11.82 -15.20 -17.62
N PRO A 104 12.70 -14.97 -18.62
CA PRO A 104 13.76 -13.97 -18.52
C PRO A 104 13.24 -12.53 -18.35
N ALA A 105 12.07 -12.22 -18.90
CA ALA A 105 11.52 -10.87 -18.91
C ALA A 105 9.99 -10.89 -18.95
N PHE A 106 9.39 -9.76 -18.61
CA PHE A 106 7.97 -9.50 -18.81
C PHE A 106 7.77 -8.16 -19.52
N TYR A 107 6.56 -7.95 -20.00
CA TYR A 107 6.16 -6.66 -20.56
C TYR A 107 4.97 -6.08 -19.82
N ALA A 108 4.97 -4.75 -19.68
CA ALA A 108 3.91 -3.99 -19.04
C ALA A 108 3.78 -2.62 -19.69
N THR A 109 2.60 -2.01 -19.64
CA THR A 109 2.37 -0.67 -20.18
C THR A 109 2.61 0.38 -19.10
N CYS A 110 3.41 1.40 -19.39
CA CYS A 110 3.62 2.50 -18.45
C CYS A 110 2.34 3.38 -18.37
N PRO A 111 1.77 3.65 -17.19
CA PRO A 111 0.57 4.49 -17.06
C PRO A 111 0.86 5.97 -17.37
N HIS A 112 2.10 6.42 -17.23
CA HIS A 112 2.47 7.82 -17.49
C HIS A 112 2.60 8.15 -18.98
N CYS A 113 3.17 7.24 -19.78
CA CYS A 113 3.47 7.49 -21.19
C CYS A 113 2.86 6.49 -22.16
N GLN A 114 2.12 5.50 -21.65
CA GLN A 114 1.39 4.47 -22.40
C GLN A 114 2.27 3.60 -23.31
N LYS A 115 3.59 3.68 -23.18
CA LYS A 115 4.54 2.84 -23.92
C LYS A 115 4.73 1.48 -23.24
N GLU A 116 4.90 0.46 -24.06
CA GLU A 116 5.25 -0.89 -23.60
C GLU A 116 6.69 -0.94 -23.11
N LEU A 117 6.87 -1.43 -21.89
CA LEU A 117 8.15 -1.64 -21.24
C LEU A 117 8.46 -3.13 -21.26
N ARG A 118 9.64 -3.49 -21.79
CA ARG A 118 10.27 -4.79 -21.54
C ARG A 118 11.13 -4.69 -20.30
N VAL A 119 10.83 -5.50 -19.29
CA VAL A 119 11.45 -5.47 -17.98
C VAL A 119 11.99 -6.86 -17.65
N ALA A 120 13.24 -6.95 -17.19
CA ALA A 120 13.81 -8.23 -16.77
C ALA A 120 13.09 -8.74 -15.51
N HIS A 121 12.88 -10.04 -15.42
CA HIS A 121 12.10 -10.64 -14.33
C HIS A 121 12.66 -10.34 -12.94
N LYS A 122 13.98 -10.14 -12.82
CA LYS A 122 14.66 -9.72 -11.58
C LYS A 122 14.17 -8.41 -10.97
N TYR A 123 13.50 -7.56 -11.74
CA TYR A 123 12.94 -6.28 -11.25
C TYR A 123 11.51 -6.41 -10.73
N LEU A 124 10.89 -7.60 -10.81
CA LEU A 124 9.59 -7.83 -10.20
C LEU A 124 9.68 -7.62 -8.68
N GLY A 125 8.75 -6.87 -8.10
CA GLY A 125 8.78 -6.43 -6.70
C GLY A 125 9.63 -5.17 -6.44
N MET A 126 10.28 -4.60 -7.45
CA MET A 126 11.14 -3.42 -7.30
C MET A 126 10.48 -2.12 -7.73
N LYS A 127 10.97 -1.03 -7.13
CA LYS A 127 10.68 0.34 -7.55
C LYS A 127 11.68 0.75 -8.64
N VAL A 128 11.19 1.14 -9.81
CA VAL A 128 12.01 1.48 -10.97
C VAL A 128 11.50 2.75 -11.65
N ALA A 129 12.34 3.39 -12.45
CA ALA A 129 11.93 4.48 -13.32
C ALA A 129 11.60 3.96 -14.72
N CYS A 130 10.55 4.50 -15.34
CA CYS A 130 10.23 4.22 -16.73
C CYS A 130 11.37 4.70 -17.65
N LYS A 131 11.90 3.81 -18.50
CA LYS A 131 12.97 4.15 -19.46
C LYS A 131 12.57 5.21 -20.50
N HIS A 132 11.28 5.48 -20.66
CA HIS A 132 10.76 6.40 -21.68
C HIS A 132 10.39 7.78 -21.14
N CYS A 133 9.87 7.87 -19.92
CA CYS A 133 9.37 9.12 -19.35
C CYS A 133 9.91 9.43 -17.95
N GLY A 134 10.74 8.56 -17.37
CA GLY A 134 11.27 8.74 -16.01
C GLY A 134 10.24 8.57 -14.88
N GLY A 135 8.97 8.29 -15.21
CA GLY A 135 7.91 8.09 -14.22
C GLY A 135 8.26 6.98 -13.22
N LYS A 136 7.95 7.19 -11.94
CA LYS A 136 8.24 6.25 -10.86
C LYS A 136 7.22 5.12 -10.88
N LEU A 137 7.70 3.91 -11.07
CA LEU A 137 6.89 2.70 -11.20
C LEU A 137 7.20 1.75 -10.06
N HIS A 138 6.18 1.08 -9.55
CA HIS A 138 6.35 -0.08 -8.68
C HIS A 138 5.90 -1.32 -9.44
N LEU A 139 6.84 -2.22 -9.73
CA LEU A 139 6.57 -3.47 -10.42
C LEU A 139 6.04 -4.47 -9.40
N VAL A 140 4.74 -4.78 -9.42
CA VAL A 140 4.13 -5.69 -8.46
C VAL A 140 3.77 -7.02 -9.11
N ALA A 141 4.07 -8.12 -8.43
CA ALA A 141 3.43 -9.40 -8.71
C ALA A 141 1.99 -9.34 -8.18
N GLU A 142 1.04 -10.03 -8.80
CA GLU A 142 -0.29 -10.15 -8.20
C GLU A 142 -0.18 -10.81 -6.82
N ALA A 143 -0.78 -10.18 -5.83
CA ALA A 143 -1.08 -10.82 -4.56
C ALA A 143 -2.26 -11.76 -4.82
N ASN A 144 -2.02 -13.07 -4.67
CA ASN A 144 -3.09 -14.06 -4.49
C ASN A 144 -3.83 -13.80 -3.18
#